data_AF-A0A317CCL8-F1
#
_entry.id   AF-A0A317CCL8-F1
#
_cell.length_a   1.000
_cell.length_b   1.000
_cell.length_c   1.000
_cell.angle_alpha   90.00
_cell.angle_beta   90.00
_cell.angle_gamma   90.00
#
_symmetry.space_group_name_H-M   'P 1'
#
loop_
_entity.id
_entity.type
_entity.pdbx_description
1 polymer ?
#
loop_
_entity_poly.entity_id
_entity_poly.type
_entity_poly.pdbx_seq_one_letter_code
_entity_poly.pdbx_strand_id
1 'polypeptide(L)'
;MKLFWHNHPGRENVCDDTLFANQCAIRMSTALELSGVIIPVDRRILRRCTTEYRAFSDHNHGLVKGHVLAAQELANWIKSEPSTFGSREVVHSKEEILGRSGVIFFRDGWGTTDHIDVWDGESLVGGFPSYFETEFKELWFWDLY
;
A
#
# COMPACT_ATOMS: atom_id res chain seq x y z
N MET A 1 -0.75 -12.88 -9.45
CA MET A 1 0.34 -12.98 -8.44
C MET A 1 0.07 -13.86 -7.19
N LYS A 2 -0.90 -13.53 -6.31
CA LYS A 2 -1.26 -14.03 -4.95
C LYS A 2 -0.20 -13.95 -3.85
N LEU A 3 1.07 -13.84 -4.20
CA LEU A 3 2.19 -13.62 -3.30
C LEU A 3 2.04 -12.36 -2.40
N PHE A 4 1.59 -11.24 -2.96
CA PHE A 4 1.32 -10.00 -2.19
C PHE A 4 0.29 -10.21 -1.09
N TRP A 5 -0.74 -11.03 -1.32
CA TRP A 5 -1.75 -11.33 -0.30
C TRP A 5 -1.16 -12.11 0.88
N HIS A 6 -0.33 -13.11 0.60
CA HIS A 6 0.32 -13.92 1.63
C HIS A 6 1.37 -13.13 2.43
N ASN A 7 2.08 -12.23 1.75
CA ASN A 7 3.13 -11.39 2.35
C ASN A 7 2.62 -10.08 2.96
N HIS A 8 1.32 -9.75 2.81
CA HIS A 8 0.77 -8.55 3.42
C HIS A 8 0.48 -8.81 4.91
N PRO A 9 0.98 -7.98 5.83
CA PRO A 9 0.95 -8.21 7.28
C PRO A 9 -0.43 -7.93 7.92
N GLY A 10 -1.51 -8.36 7.27
CA GLY A 10 -2.86 -8.20 7.79
C GLY A 10 -3.20 -6.75 8.12
N ARG A 11 -3.69 -6.55 9.35
CA ARG A 11 -3.94 -5.24 9.98
C ARG A 11 -2.91 -4.88 11.05
N GLU A 12 -1.79 -5.59 11.11
CA GLU A 12 -0.75 -5.36 12.11
C GLU A 12 -0.05 -4.01 11.89
N ASN A 13 0.43 -3.40 12.97
CA ASN A 13 1.23 -2.18 12.89
C ASN A 13 2.70 -2.58 12.78
N VAL A 14 3.28 -2.34 11.60
CA VAL A 14 4.64 -2.77 11.20
C VAL A 14 5.68 -1.70 11.56
N CYS A 15 5.22 -0.49 11.81
CA CYS A 15 6.00 0.59 12.40
C CYS A 15 5.22 1.16 13.58
N ASP A 16 5.85 2.02 14.37
CA ASP A 16 5.24 2.71 15.50
C ASP A 16 3.99 3.51 15.08
N ASP A 17 2.85 3.16 15.66
CA ASP A 17 1.54 3.75 15.40
C ASP A 17 1.27 5.05 16.17
N THR A 18 2.06 5.35 17.19
CA THR A 18 2.03 6.63 17.90
C THR A 18 2.62 7.76 17.06
N LEU A 19 3.60 7.45 16.20
CA LEU A 19 4.20 8.39 15.25
C LEU A 19 3.68 8.23 13.81
N PHE A 20 3.22 7.04 13.41
CA PHE A 20 2.64 6.78 12.09
C PHE A 20 1.28 6.07 12.20
N ALA A 21 0.24 6.82 12.59
CA ALA A 21 -1.12 6.28 12.74
C ALA A 21 -1.66 5.61 11.45
N ASN A 22 -1.30 6.13 10.26
CA ASN A 22 -1.67 5.55 8.98
C ASN A 22 -0.58 4.60 8.46
N GLN A 23 -0.84 3.30 8.58
CA GLN A 23 0.11 2.21 8.26
C GLN A 23 -0.12 1.55 6.88
N CYS A 24 -1.09 2.03 6.08
CA CYS A 24 -1.46 1.41 4.80
C CYS A 24 -0.27 1.32 3.80
N ALA A 25 0.43 2.43 3.57
CA ALA A 25 1.61 2.48 2.72
C ALA A 25 2.77 1.61 3.26
N ILE A 26 2.92 1.58 4.59
CA ILE A 26 3.92 0.77 5.30
C ILE A 26 3.66 -0.71 4.98
N ARG A 27 2.47 -1.23 5.34
CA ARG A 27 2.07 -2.62 5.11
C ARG A 27 2.14 -3.03 3.64
N MET A 28 1.67 -2.17 2.73
CA MET A 28 1.73 -2.43 1.29
C MET A 28 3.19 -2.48 0.78
N SER A 29 4.05 -1.56 1.22
CA SER A 29 5.48 -1.58 0.85
C SER A 29 6.21 -2.81 1.40
N THR A 30 5.90 -3.24 2.62
CA THR A 30 6.39 -4.51 3.19
C THR A 30 5.92 -5.70 2.35
N ALA A 31 4.65 -5.76 1.97
CA ALA A 31 4.11 -6.84 1.13
C ALA A 31 4.81 -6.94 -0.23
N LEU A 32 5.15 -5.81 -0.84
CA LEU A 32 5.90 -5.70 -2.09
C LEU A 32 7.37 -6.15 -1.91
N GLU A 33 8.08 -5.61 -0.92
CA GLU A 33 9.49 -5.93 -0.66
C GLU A 33 9.67 -7.42 -0.31
N LEU A 34 8.80 -8.00 0.53
CA LEU A 34 8.76 -9.44 0.82
C LEU A 34 8.41 -10.31 -0.40
N SER A 35 7.71 -9.73 -1.39
CA SER A 35 7.39 -10.39 -2.67
C SER A 35 8.49 -10.20 -3.73
N GLY A 36 9.66 -9.67 -3.35
CA GLY A 36 10.82 -9.50 -4.23
C GLY A 36 10.81 -8.23 -5.08
N VAL A 37 9.85 -7.32 -4.86
CA VAL A 37 9.81 -6.03 -5.56
C VAL A 37 10.84 -5.08 -4.95
N ILE A 38 11.76 -4.57 -5.78
CA ILE A 38 12.79 -3.62 -5.35
C ILE A 38 12.22 -2.20 -5.38
N ILE A 39 11.76 -1.71 -4.22
CA ILE A 39 11.25 -0.35 -4.08
C ILE A 39 12.40 0.66 -3.91
N PRO A 40 12.36 1.86 -4.53
CA PRO A 40 13.34 2.91 -4.30
C PRO A 40 13.56 3.27 -2.82
N VAL A 41 14.83 3.36 -2.42
CA VAL A 41 15.26 3.83 -1.09
C VAL A 41 15.56 5.34 -1.05
N ASP A 42 15.57 6.00 -2.21
CA ASP A 42 15.75 7.45 -2.30
C ASP A 42 14.51 8.16 -1.75
N ARG A 43 14.70 8.87 -0.64
CA ARG A 43 13.66 9.61 0.08
C ARG A 43 13.07 10.79 -0.72
N ARG A 44 13.65 11.13 -1.87
CA ARG A 44 13.12 12.11 -2.84
C ARG A 44 12.09 11.49 -3.80
N ILE A 45 12.04 10.16 -3.90
CA ILE A 45 11.08 9.41 -4.72
C ILE A 45 9.93 8.91 -3.85
N LEU A 46 10.26 8.28 -2.71
CA LEU A 46 9.29 7.76 -1.74
C LEU A 46 9.71 8.16 -0.33
N ARG A 47 8.86 8.89 0.38
CA ARG A 47 9.10 9.28 1.77
C ARG A 47 9.10 8.05 2.66
N ARG A 48 10.23 7.79 3.30
CA ARG A 48 10.42 6.72 4.28
C ARG A 48 10.70 7.27 5.68
N CYS A 49 10.25 6.56 6.72
CA CYS A 49 10.76 6.75 8.08
C CYS A 49 12.25 6.34 8.13
N THR A 50 13.06 6.95 9.00
CA THR A 50 14.52 6.74 9.02
C THR A 50 15.01 5.93 10.21
N THR A 51 16.18 5.32 10.09
CA THR A 51 16.91 4.64 11.16
C THR A 51 17.41 5.57 12.29
N GLU A 52 17.20 6.89 12.14
CA GLU A 52 17.52 7.90 13.17
C GLU A 52 16.47 7.90 14.29
N TYR A 53 15.25 7.45 14.01
CA TYR A 53 14.23 7.15 15.02
C TYR A 53 14.54 5.80 15.70
N ARG A 54 15.60 5.78 16.52
CA ARG A 54 16.04 4.60 17.29
C ARG A 54 15.04 4.10 18.34
N ALA A 55 13.86 4.71 18.43
CA ALA A 55 12.77 4.28 19.30
C ALA A 55 12.04 3.03 18.77
N PHE A 56 12.18 2.69 17.48
CA PHE A 56 11.43 1.62 16.83
C PHE A 56 12.21 0.30 16.82
N SER A 57 11.58 -0.78 17.31
CA SER A 57 12.13 -2.14 17.37
C SER A 57 12.64 -2.64 16.03
N ASP A 58 11.91 -2.37 14.95
CA ASP A 58 12.14 -2.97 13.62
C ASP A 58 13.23 -2.22 12.85
N HIS A 59 13.45 -0.94 13.18
CA HIS A 59 14.57 -0.15 12.68
C HIS A 59 15.89 -0.51 13.37
N ASN A 60 15.84 -1.29 14.45
CA ASN A 60 17.03 -1.68 15.19
C ASN A 60 17.97 -2.50 14.31
N HIS A 61 19.27 -2.26 14.48
CA HIS A 61 20.36 -2.90 13.71
C HIS A 61 20.29 -2.72 12.18
N GLY A 62 19.43 -1.84 11.64
CA GLY A 62 19.35 -1.56 10.20
C GLY A 62 18.70 -2.67 9.38
N LEU A 63 17.85 -3.50 9.99
CA LEU A 63 17.12 -4.59 9.34
C LEU A 63 16.16 -4.09 8.25
N VAL A 64 15.58 -2.90 8.42
CA VAL A 64 14.82 -2.18 7.38
C VAL A 64 15.51 -0.87 6.98
N LYS A 65 15.44 -0.53 5.68
CA LYS A 65 15.94 0.74 5.13
C LYS A 65 14.90 1.88 5.24
N GLY A 66 13.97 1.75 6.19
CA GLY A 66 12.82 2.63 6.39
C GLY A 66 11.58 2.18 5.62
N HIS A 67 10.40 2.28 6.22
CA HIS A 67 9.11 1.95 5.59
C HIS A 67 8.54 3.14 4.81
N VAL A 68 7.82 2.88 3.71
CA VAL A 68 7.16 3.94 2.91
C VAL A 68 5.95 4.50 3.66
N LEU A 69 5.86 5.82 3.80
CA LEU A 69 4.89 6.48 4.68
C LEU A 69 3.64 7.01 3.98
N ALA A 70 3.69 7.28 2.67
CA ALA A 70 2.62 7.98 1.95
C ALA A 70 1.99 7.09 0.87
N ALA A 71 0.69 6.81 1.01
CA ALA A 71 -0.03 5.92 0.09
C ALA A 71 -0.10 6.48 -1.34
N GLN A 72 -0.33 7.79 -1.50
CA GLN A 72 -0.32 8.44 -2.82
C GLN A 72 1.08 8.46 -3.47
N GLU A 73 2.16 8.65 -2.70
CA GLU A 73 3.52 8.56 -3.24
C GLU A 73 3.79 7.13 -3.74
N LEU A 74 3.41 6.11 -2.96
CA LEU A 74 3.53 4.70 -3.35
C LEU A 74 2.68 4.35 -4.58
N ALA A 75 1.41 4.77 -4.63
CA ALA A 75 0.53 4.55 -5.78
C ALA A 75 1.03 5.24 -7.06
N ASN A 76 1.60 6.44 -6.93
CA ASN A 76 2.23 7.14 -8.06
C ASN A 76 3.49 6.43 -8.55
N TRP A 77 4.31 5.85 -7.65
CA TRP A 77 5.45 5.04 -8.04
C TRP A 77 5.02 3.73 -8.74
N ILE A 78 4.05 2.99 -8.19
CA ILE A 78 3.48 1.78 -8.83
C ILE A 78 2.97 2.11 -10.25
N LYS A 79 2.29 3.26 -10.42
CA LYS A 79 1.84 3.77 -11.73
C LYS A 79 2.99 4.02 -12.71
N SER A 80 4.18 4.38 -12.22
CA SER A 80 5.38 4.63 -13.04
C SER A 80 6.16 3.37 -13.43
N GLU A 81 5.78 2.20 -12.90
CA GLU A 81 6.47 0.91 -13.11
C GLU A 81 5.60 -0.11 -13.89
N PRO A 82 5.09 0.23 -15.11
CA PRO A 82 4.13 -0.61 -15.83
C PRO A 82 4.71 -1.95 -16.30
N SER A 83 6.03 -2.11 -16.36
CA SER A 83 6.68 -3.40 -16.60
C SER A 83 6.52 -4.39 -15.43
N THR A 84 6.22 -3.88 -14.24
CA THR A 84 6.09 -4.66 -12.99
C THR A 84 4.63 -4.84 -12.60
N PHE A 85 3.81 -3.80 -12.78
CA PHE A 85 2.41 -3.77 -12.32
C PHE A 85 1.36 -3.64 -13.43
N GLY A 86 1.78 -3.58 -14.70
CA GLY A 86 0.86 -3.31 -15.80
C GLY A 86 0.27 -1.91 -15.78
N SER A 87 -0.81 -1.72 -16.55
CA SER A 87 -1.55 -0.46 -16.61
C SER A 87 -2.55 -0.37 -15.46
N ARG A 88 -2.73 0.86 -14.95
CA ARG A 88 -3.73 1.18 -13.94
C ARG A 88 -5.10 1.45 -14.56
N GLU A 89 -6.15 0.87 -13.98
CA GLU A 89 -7.55 1.22 -14.23
C GLU A 89 -8.04 2.30 -13.24
N VAL A 90 -8.91 3.20 -13.72
CA VAL A 90 -9.84 3.94 -12.86
C VAL A 90 -11.11 3.12 -12.81
N VAL A 91 -11.57 2.77 -11.61
CA VAL A 91 -12.84 2.10 -11.37
C VAL A 91 -13.70 2.96 -10.46
N HIS A 92 -15.01 2.69 -10.39
CA HIS A 92 -15.97 3.52 -9.65
C HIS A 92 -16.74 2.75 -8.55
N SER A 93 -16.63 1.43 -8.53
CA SER A 93 -17.40 0.54 -7.67
C SER A 93 -16.61 -0.71 -7.26
N LYS A 94 -17.08 -1.43 -6.25
CA LYS A 94 -16.53 -2.74 -5.86
C LYS A 94 -16.83 -3.79 -6.94
N GLU A 95 -17.98 -3.64 -7.58
CA GLU A 95 -18.58 -4.55 -8.54
C GLU A 95 -17.73 -4.70 -9.81
N GLU A 96 -17.04 -3.63 -10.25
CA GLU A 96 -16.08 -3.65 -11.37
C GLU A 96 -14.83 -4.51 -11.12
N ILE A 97 -14.54 -4.84 -9.86
CA ILE A 97 -13.34 -5.58 -9.44
C ILE A 97 -13.65 -6.83 -8.61
N LEU A 98 -14.92 -7.23 -8.50
CA LEU A 98 -15.31 -8.51 -7.90
C LEU A 98 -14.68 -9.69 -8.65
N GLY A 99 -14.08 -10.62 -7.91
CA GLY A 99 -13.36 -11.79 -8.45
C GLY A 99 -12.01 -11.48 -9.11
N ARG A 100 -11.63 -10.20 -9.26
CA ARG A 100 -10.32 -9.75 -9.77
C ARG A 100 -9.40 -9.47 -8.58
N SER A 101 -8.14 -9.86 -8.64
CA SER A 101 -7.20 -9.68 -7.51
C SER A 101 -6.10 -8.67 -7.90
N GLY A 102 -5.61 -7.86 -6.97
CA GLY A 102 -4.68 -6.80 -7.37
C GLY A 102 -4.22 -5.86 -6.26
N VAL A 103 -3.62 -4.75 -6.68
CA VAL A 103 -3.37 -3.59 -5.80
C VAL A 103 -4.49 -2.59 -6.01
N ILE A 104 -4.96 -2.00 -4.93
CA ILE A 104 -6.03 -1.01 -4.93
C ILE A 104 -5.62 0.23 -4.14
N PHE A 105 -5.97 1.41 -4.65
CA PHE A 105 -5.67 2.71 -4.04
C PHE A 105 -6.90 3.63 -4.10
N PHE A 106 -7.42 3.99 -2.92
CA PHE A 106 -8.48 4.97 -2.73
C PHE A 106 -7.83 6.34 -2.55
N ARG A 107 -8.00 7.25 -3.51
CA ARG A 107 -7.52 8.63 -3.40
C ARG A 107 -8.55 9.52 -2.74
N ASP A 108 -8.13 10.29 -1.73
CA ASP A 108 -8.99 11.23 -1.00
C ASP A 108 -10.29 10.57 -0.44
N GLY A 109 -10.20 9.40 0.21
CA GLY A 109 -11.34 8.61 0.69
C GLY A 109 -11.93 9.00 2.06
N TRP A 110 -11.18 9.74 2.87
CA TRP A 110 -11.66 10.37 4.11
C TRP A 110 -11.14 11.80 4.19
N GLY A 111 -11.74 12.69 3.39
CA GLY A 111 -11.14 13.99 3.09
C GLY A 111 -9.84 13.79 2.31
N THR A 112 -8.75 14.46 2.68
CA THR A 112 -7.44 14.31 2.01
C THR A 112 -6.66 13.07 2.47
N THR A 113 -7.35 12.02 2.95
CA THR A 113 -6.72 10.78 3.45
C THR A 113 -6.89 9.68 2.43
N ASP A 114 -5.79 9.11 1.96
CA ASP A 114 -5.79 8.00 1.03
C ASP A 114 -5.66 6.63 1.74
N HIS A 115 -6.01 5.56 1.03
CA HIS A 115 -5.72 4.18 1.45
C HIS A 115 -5.12 3.37 0.30
N ILE A 116 -4.14 2.51 0.58
CA ILE A 116 -3.56 1.56 -0.39
C ILE A 116 -3.53 0.16 0.23
N ASP A 117 -3.85 -0.86 -0.55
CA ASP A 117 -4.01 -2.23 -0.07
C ASP A 117 -3.82 -3.29 -1.17
N VAL A 118 -3.86 -4.56 -0.75
CA VAL A 118 -4.10 -5.71 -1.62
C VAL A 118 -5.58 -6.08 -1.58
N TRP A 119 -6.16 -6.34 -2.75
CA TRP A 119 -7.52 -6.82 -2.96
C TRP A 119 -7.48 -8.26 -3.50
N ASP A 120 -8.27 -9.18 -2.93
CA ASP A 120 -8.35 -10.58 -3.42
C ASP A 120 -9.49 -10.87 -4.40
N GLY A 121 -10.39 -9.93 -4.63
CA GLY A 121 -11.64 -10.15 -5.38
C GLY A 121 -12.90 -10.07 -4.52
N GLU A 122 -12.77 -10.04 -3.20
CA GLU A 122 -13.90 -9.91 -2.26
C GLU A 122 -13.61 -8.95 -1.08
N SER A 123 -12.35 -8.90 -0.61
CA SER A 123 -11.91 -8.16 0.56
C SER A 123 -10.52 -7.52 0.41
N LEU A 124 -10.28 -6.52 1.27
CA LEU A 124 -8.99 -5.88 1.50
C LEU A 124 -8.22 -6.61 2.62
N VAL A 125 -6.88 -6.68 2.56
CA VAL A 125 -6.09 -7.29 3.64
C VAL A 125 -5.98 -6.36 4.84
N GLY A 126 -5.56 -5.11 4.62
CA GLY A 126 -5.35 -4.11 5.68
C GLY A 126 -6.61 -3.32 6.04
N GLY A 127 -7.51 -3.12 5.08
CA GLY A 127 -8.72 -2.32 5.19
C GLY A 127 -9.99 -3.13 5.42
N PHE A 128 -11.13 -2.57 4.99
CA PHE A 128 -12.46 -3.17 5.13
C PHE A 128 -13.27 -2.96 3.84
N PRO A 129 -14.13 -3.91 3.40
CA PRO A 129 -15.02 -3.71 2.25
C PRO A 129 -15.97 -2.51 2.35
N SER A 130 -16.25 -2.00 3.55
CA SER A 130 -17.00 -0.75 3.75
C SER A 130 -16.25 0.52 3.31
N TYR A 131 -14.97 0.42 2.93
CA TYR A 131 -14.23 1.55 2.37
C TYR A 131 -14.78 2.00 1.00
N PHE A 132 -15.49 1.12 0.30
CA PHE A 132 -16.24 1.47 -0.93
C PHE A 132 -17.53 2.26 -0.65
N GLU A 133 -17.97 2.36 0.61
CA GLU A 133 -19.13 3.18 1.04
C GLU A 133 -18.73 4.63 1.35
N THR A 134 -17.44 4.97 1.18
CA THR A 134 -16.89 6.30 1.46
C THR A 134 -16.76 7.13 0.18
N GLU A 135 -16.91 8.44 0.30
CA GLU A 135 -16.66 9.37 -0.82
C GLU A 135 -15.14 9.44 -1.09
N PHE A 136 -14.69 8.81 -2.18
CA PHE A 136 -13.32 8.91 -2.69
C PHE A 136 -13.30 9.69 -4.01
N LYS A 137 -12.22 10.43 -4.26
CA LYS A 137 -12.09 11.25 -5.48
C LYS A 137 -11.75 10.43 -6.72
N GLU A 138 -10.91 9.41 -6.57
CA GLU A 138 -10.60 8.42 -7.62
C GLU A 138 -10.26 7.08 -6.95
N LEU A 139 -10.73 5.97 -7.51
CA LEU A 139 -10.32 4.62 -7.13
C LEU A 139 -9.45 4.03 -8.22
N TRP A 140 -8.27 3.56 -7.82
CA TRP A 140 -7.19 3.12 -8.69
C TRP A 140 -7.00 1.62 -8.49
N PHE A 141 -7.07 0.83 -9.56
CA PHE A 141 -6.87 -0.62 -9.51
C PHE A 141 -5.76 -1.03 -10.48
N TRP A 142 -4.94 -2.00 -10.07
CA TRP A 142 -4.02 -2.74 -10.94
C TRP A 142 -4.39 -4.21 -10.85
N ASP A 143 -4.85 -4.77 -11.96
CA ASP A 143 -5.06 -6.21 -12.09
C ASP A 143 -3.71 -6.90 -12.33
N LEU A 144 -3.38 -7.89 -11.50
CA LEU A 144 -2.05 -8.50 -11.46
C LEU A 144 -2.08 -10.02 -11.74
N TYR A 145 -3.09 -10.47 -12.49
CA TYR A 145 -3.45 -11.88 -12.76
C TYR A 145 -3.98 -12.08 -14.17
#